data_AF-W5T2Z8-F1
#
_entry.id   AF-W5T2Z8-F1
#
_cell.length_a   1.000
_cell.length_b   1.000
_cell.length_c   1.000
_cell.angle_alpha   90.00
_cell.angle_beta   90.00
_cell.angle_gamma   90.00
#
_symmetry.space_group_name_H-M   'P 1'
#
loop_
_entity.id
_entity.type
_entity.pdbx_description
1 polymer ?
#
loop_
_entity_poly.entity_id
_entity_poly.type
_entity_poly.pdbx_seq_one_letter_code
_entity_poly.pdbx_strand_id
1 'polypeptide(L)'
;MRKRISAIIMTLFMVLISCNNGGPELKSDEVAKSDGTVLDLAKISKKIKESVEFSKDVKEVHTLVKSIDELAKAIKKKIQADGLKDDNDNHNGSLVAGAFSVALDIQTKLVALETKTDDNELKKQVTAAKTKSNELINKLKGQHADLGKADGAVTEAHAKEAIKRDNATKDKGAKELGELNKSVDELLKAANAAVEAAIAELTAPAKS
;
A
#
# COMPACT_ATOMS: atom_id res chain seq x y z
N MET A 1 0.63 58.17 -40.29
CA MET A 1 0.66 57.21 -39.17
C MET A 1 -0.54 56.27 -39.08
N ARG A 2 -1.79 56.71 -39.34
CA ARG A 2 -2.99 55.84 -39.31
C ARG A 2 -2.90 54.53 -40.14
N LYS A 3 -2.33 54.56 -41.35
CA LYS A 3 -2.20 53.37 -42.22
C LYS A 3 -1.25 52.28 -41.68
N ARG A 4 -0.23 52.65 -40.88
CA ARG A 4 0.73 51.68 -40.32
C ARG A 4 0.21 51.01 -39.04
N ILE A 5 -0.57 51.73 -38.23
CA ILE A 5 -1.24 51.19 -37.04
C ILE A 5 -2.34 50.18 -37.44
N SER A 6 -3.07 50.45 -38.52
CA SER A 6 -4.09 49.51 -39.05
C SER A 6 -3.51 48.19 -39.55
N ALA A 7 -2.30 48.21 -40.13
CA ALA A 7 -1.63 47.00 -40.59
C ALA A 7 -1.10 46.16 -39.42
N ILE A 8 -0.49 46.79 -38.41
CA ILE A 8 0.02 46.09 -37.22
C ILE A 8 -1.10 45.44 -36.40
N ILE A 9 -2.26 46.12 -36.27
CA ILE A 9 -3.42 45.55 -35.57
C ILE A 9 -4.04 44.38 -36.36
N MET A 10 -4.12 44.47 -37.69
CA MET A 10 -4.58 43.35 -38.54
C MET A 10 -3.65 42.13 -38.49
N THR A 11 -2.33 42.34 -38.51
CA THR A 11 -1.35 41.24 -38.37
C THR A 11 -1.42 40.61 -36.98
N LEU A 12 -1.58 41.42 -35.92
CA LEU A 12 -1.72 40.91 -34.56
C LEU A 12 -3.03 40.13 -34.35
N PHE A 13 -4.15 40.58 -34.94
CA PHE A 13 -5.41 39.83 -34.91
C PHE A 13 -5.35 38.53 -35.74
N MET A 14 -4.66 38.51 -36.87
CA MET A 14 -4.45 37.25 -37.62
C MET A 14 -3.53 36.26 -36.90
N VAL A 15 -2.50 36.74 -36.19
CA VAL A 15 -1.61 35.88 -35.38
C VAL A 15 -2.36 35.31 -34.16
N LEU A 16 -3.23 36.10 -33.53
CA LEU A 16 -4.04 35.63 -32.39
C LEU A 16 -5.12 34.63 -32.81
N ILE A 17 -5.68 34.75 -34.02
CA ILE A 17 -6.62 33.75 -34.58
C ILE A 17 -5.85 32.51 -35.09
N SER A 18 -4.64 32.66 -35.63
CA SER A 18 -3.82 31.51 -36.08
C SER A 18 -3.25 30.68 -34.94
N CYS A 19 -3.12 31.23 -33.73
CA CYS A 19 -2.73 30.48 -32.54
C CYS A 19 -3.90 29.80 -31.83
N ASN A 20 -5.15 30.08 -32.20
CA ASN A 20 -6.33 29.55 -31.50
C ASN A 20 -7.25 28.68 -32.37
N ASN A 21 -6.85 28.30 -33.59
CA ASN A 21 -7.80 27.67 -34.54
C ASN A 21 -7.29 26.42 -35.27
N GLY A 22 -6.40 25.63 -34.65
CA GLY A 22 -5.93 24.37 -35.24
C GLY A 22 -5.96 23.17 -34.28
N GLY A 23 -6.50 23.34 -33.07
CA GLY A 23 -6.66 22.23 -32.14
C GLY A 23 -7.70 21.25 -32.66
N PRO A 24 -7.52 19.92 -32.44
CA PRO A 24 -8.55 18.94 -32.76
C PRO A 24 -9.88 19.31 -32.08
N GLU A 25 -11.01 18.95 -32.70
CA GLU A 25 -12.31 19.01 -32.00
C GLU A 25 -12.23 18.17 -30.73
N LEU A 26 -12.27 18.83 -29.58
CA LEU A 26 -12.22 18.20 -28.27
C LEU A 26 -13.62 17.75 -27.87
N LYS A 27 -13.71 16.55 -27.29
CA LYS A 27 -14.92 16.14 -26.57
C LYS A 27 -15.03 16.92 -25.25
N SER A 28 -16.22 16.90 -24.63
CA SER A 28 -16.51 17.64 -23.40
C SER A 28 -15.51 17.39 -22.25
N ASP A 29 -14.93 16.19 -22.20
CA ASP A 29 -14.01 15.77 -21.12
C ASP A 29 -12.53 15.80 -21.54
N GLU A 30 -12.24 16.31 -22.75
CA GLU A 30 -10.91 16.39 -23.32
C GLU A 30 -10.33 17.81 -23.20
N VAL A 31 -9.03 17.91 -22.94
CA VAL A 31 -8.28 19.17 -22.98
C VAL A 31 -7.04 19.02 -23.84
N ALA A 32 -6.74 20.03 -24.67
CA ALA A 32 -5.50 20.09 -25.42
C ALA A 32 -4.42 20.87 -24.64
N LYS A 33 -3.23 20.29 -24.54
CA LYS A 33 -2.03 21.01 -24.12
C LYS A 33 -1.56 21.94 -25.23
N SER A 34 -0.70 22.90 -24.88
CA SER A 34 -0.06 23.80 -25.85
C SER A 34 0.83 23.08 -26.86
N ASP A 35 1.26 21.85 -26.57
CA ASP A 35 2.03 20.99 -27.47
C ASP A 35 1.14 20.13 -28.41
N GLY A 36 -0.19 20.29 -28.35
CA GLY A 36 -1.15 19.54 -29.16
C GLY A 36 -1.58 18.20 -28.57
N THR A 37 -1.03 17.77 -27.43
CA THR A 37 -1.47 16.55 -26.74
C THR A 37 -2.91 16.71 -26.24
N VAL A 38 -3.79 15.79 -26.59
CA VAL A 38 -5.15 15.72 -26.03
C VAL A 38 -5.16 14.79 -24.82
N LEU A 39 -5.62 15.29 -23.68
CA LEU A 39 -5.83 14.54 -22.45
C LEU A 39 -7.33 14.27 -22.27
N ASP A 40 -7.67 13.04 -21.93
CA ASP A 40 -9.01 12.67 -21.45
C ASP A 40 -9.03 12.75 -19.92
N LEU A 41 -9.60 13.85 -19.38
CA LEU A 41 -9.59 14.12 -17.94
C LEU A 41 -10.46 13.14 -17.17
N ALA A 42 -11.59 12.70 -17.74
CA ALA A 42 -12.47 11.73 -17.13
C ALA A 42 -11.77 10.37 -16.94
N LYS A 43 -11.05 9.92 -17.96
CA LYS A 43 -10.26 8.68 -17.89
C LYS A 43 -9.10 8.78 -16.91
N ILE A 44 -8.31 9.85 -16.95
CA ILE A 44 -7.15 10.03 -16.07
C ILE A 44 -7.60 10.14 -14.61
N SER A 45 -8.63 10.96 -14.32
CA SER A 45 -9.17 11.09 -12.96
C SER A 45 -9.71 9.78 -12.39
N LYS A 46 -10.40 8.98 -13.22
CA LYS A 46 -10.83 7.63 -12.84
C LYS A 46 -9.64 6.73 -12.47
N LYS A 47 -8.59 6.71 -13.29
CA LYS A 47 -7.37 5.94 -13.03
C LYS A 47 -6.67 6.36 -11.74
N ILE A 48 -6.59 7.67 -11.48
CA ILE A 48 -6.04 8.21 -10.22
C ILE A 48 -6.88 7.71 -9.04
N LYS A 49 -8.21 7.81 -9.12
CA LYS A 49 -9.11 7.37 -8.05
C LYS A 49 -8.93 5.88 -7.74
N GLU A 50 -8.94 5.02 -8.75
CA GLU A 50 -8.75 3.57 -8.61
C GLU A 50 -7.38 3.23 -7.99
N SER A 51 -6.31 3.90 -8.45
CA SER A 51 -4.96 3.70 -7.91
C SER A 51 -4.85 4.14 -6.44
N VAL A 52 -5.48 5.25 -6.07
CA VAL A 52 -5.51 5.77 -4.70
C VAL A 52 -6.29 4.85 -3.77
N GLU A 53 -7.46 4.35 -4.21
CA GLU A 53 -8.25 3.39 -3.44
C GLU A 53 -7.46 2.09 -3.21
N PHE A 54 -6.80 1.56 -4.25
CA PHE A 54 -5.94 0.38 -4.10
C PHE A 54 -4.78 0.62 -3.13
N SER A 55 -4.06 1.75 -3.26
CA SER A 55 -2.95 2.08 -2.34
C SER A 55 -3.40 2.23 -0.89
N LYS A 56 -4.59 2.82 -0.67
CA LYS A 56 -5.18 2.94 0.68
C LYS A 56 -5.41 1.57 1.32
N ASP A 57 -5.97 0.63 0.57
CA ASP A 57 -6.23 -0.73 1.08
C ASP A 57 -4.92 -1.49 1.37
N VAL A 58 -3.91 -1.33 0.51
CA VAL A 58 -2.56 -1.87 0.76
C VAL A 58 -1.94 -1.25 2.02
N LYS A 59 -2.15 0.05 2.25
CA LYS A 59 -1.66 0.75 3.44
C LYS A 59 -2.32 0.24 4.73
N GLU A 60 -3.60 -0.14 4.68
CA GLU A 60 -4.28 -0.79 5.80
C GLU A 60 -3.60 -2.12 6.15
N VAL A 61 -3.36 -2.99 5.16
CA VAL A 61 -2.64 -4.26 5.34
C VAL A 61 -1.25 -4.04 5.93
N HIS A 62 -0.49 -3.09 5.36
CA HIS A 62 0.83 -2.71 5.88
C HIS A 62 0.75 -2.31 7.36
N THR A 63 -0.24 -1.51 7.75
CA THR A 63 -0.41 -1.06 9.13
C THR A 63 -0.73 -2.22 10.08
N LEU A 64 -1.55 -3.18 9.65
CA LEU A 64 -1.82 -4.40 10.41
C LEU A 64 -0.57 -5.27 10.59
N VAL A 65 0.26 -5.40 9.56
CA VAL A 65 1.53 -6.15 9.69
C VAL A 65 2.45 -5.49 10.72
N LYS A 66 2.54 -4.15 10.72
CA LYS A 66 3.33 -3.39 11.71
C LYS A 66 2.70 -3.43 13.11
N SER A 67 1.38 -3.56 13.25
CA SER A 67 0.75 -3.64 14.57
C SER A 67 1.17 -4.89 15.35
N ILE A 68 1.54 -5.97 14.65
CA ILE A 68 2.13 -7.17 15.30
C ILE A 68 3.48 -6.84 15.96
N ASP A 69 4.28 -5.90 15.41
CA ASP A 69 5.52 -5.46 16.05
C ASP A 69 5.23 -4.67 17.35
N GLU A 70 4.11 -3.93 17.40
CA GLU A 70 3.64 -3.27 18.63
C GLU A 70 3.15 -4.29 19.66
N LEU A 71 2.42 -5.33 19.23
CA LEU A 71 2.04 -6.45 20.11
C LEU A 71 3.28 -7.18 20.66
N ALA A 72 4.32 -7.36 19.85
CA ALA A 72 5.56 -7.99 20.29
C ALA A 72 6.27 -7.21 21.42
N LYS A 73 6.07 -5.89 21.53
CA LYS A 73 6.59 -5.08 22.65
C LYS A 73 5.91 -5.39 23.99
N ALA A 74 4.70 -5.97 23.95
CA ALA A 74 3.94 -6.37 25.13
C ALA A 74 4.27 -7.79 25.62
N ILE A 75 5.17 -8.53 24.96
CA ILE A 75 5.62 -9.84 25.44
C ILE A 75 6.24 -9.68 26.82
N LYS A 76 5.80 -10.54 27.76
CA LYS A 76 6.18 -10.51 29.17
C LYS A 76 5.87 -9.16 29.82
N LYS A 77 4.79 -8.50 29.41
CA LYS A 77 4.36 -7.24 30.01
C LYS A 77 2.95 -7.36 30.58
N LYS A 78 2.71 -6.59 31.64
CA LYS A 78 1.38 -6.29 32.17
C LYS A 78 1.21 -4.80 32.36
N ILE A 79 -0.04 -4.35 32.41
CA ILE A 79 -0.39 -2.97 32.71
C ILE A 79 -0.23 -2.73 34.22
N GLN A 80 0.39 -1.60 34.56
CA GLN A 80 0.52 -1.03 35.90
C GLN A 80 0.19 0.47 35.82
N ALA A 81 0.11 1.15 36.97
CA ALA A 81 -0.21 2.59 37.02
C ALA A 81 0.70 3.45 36.11
N ASP A 82 1.98 3.09 36.01
CA ASP A 82 2.99 3.79 35.20
C ASP A 82 3.19 3.19 33.79
N GLY A 83 2.23 2.41 33.30
CA GLY A 83 2.29 1.76 31.98
C GLY A 83 2.73 0.30 32.03
N LEU A 84 3.47 -0.16 31.00
CA LEU A 84 3.87 -1.56 30.87
C LEU A 84 5.07 -1.90 31.77
N LYS A 85 4.91 -2.94 32.59
CA LYS A 85 5.97 -3.52 33.44
C LYS A 85 6.11 -5.00 33.17
N ASP A 86 7.26 -5.57 33.51
CA ASP A 86 7.52 -6.99 33.31
C ASP A 86 6.52 -7.85 34.09
N ASP A 87 6.03 -8.91 33.44
CA ASP A 87 5.20 -9.93 34.05
C ASP A 87 5.98 -11.21 34.24
N ASN A 88 6.17 -11.64 35.49
CA ASN A 88 7.01 -12.79 35.82
C ASN A 88 6.31 -14.14 35.56
N ASP A 89 5.01 -14.11 35.26
CA ASP A 89 4.17 -15.30 35.14
C ASP A 89 3.95 -15.76 33.68
N ASN A 90 4.61 -15.12 32.70
CA ASN A 90 4.62 -15.50 31.28
C ASN A 90 3.24 -15.61 30.59
N HIS A 91 2.30 -14.70 30.88
CA HIS A 91 0.98 -14.66 30.23
C HIS A 91 1.04 -14.13 28.79
N ASN A 92 1.63 -14.90 27.86
CA ASN A 92 1.81 -14.49 26.47
C ASN A 92 0.87 -15.19 25.48
N GLY A 93 0.15 -16.25 25.90
CA GLY A 93 -0.70 -17.04 25.00
C GLY A 93 -1.84 -16.22 24.39
N SER A 94 -2.52 -15.40 25.19
CA SER A 94 -3.59 -14.50 24.74
C SER A 94 -3.06 -13.42 23.79
N LEU A 95 -1.88 -12.85 24.07
CA LEU A 95 -1.18 -11.90 23.21
C LEU A 95 -0.84 -12.52 21.84
N VAL A 96 -0.27 -13.72 21.83
CA VAL A 96 0.08 -14.45 20.60
C VAL A 96 -1.17 -14.85 19.82
N ALA A 97 -2.26 -15.26 20.50
CA ALA A 97 -3.54 -15.51 19.86
C ALA A 97 -4.13 -14.24 19.21
N GLY A 98 -3.97 -13.07 19.84
CA GLY A 98 -4.32 -11.77 19.26
C GLY A 98 -3.51 -11.47 18.00
N ALA A 99 -2.19 -11.67 18.03
CA ALA A 99 -1.34 -11.50 16.85
C ALA A 99 -1.71 -12.48 15.72
N PHE A 100 -2.06 -13.72 16.05
CA PHE A 100 -2.57 -14.70 15.08
C PHE A 100 -3.90 -14.26 14.47
N SER A 101 -4.81 -13.67 15.25
CA SER A 101 -6.06 -13.09 14.74
C SER A 101 -5.80 -11.95 13.75
N VAL A 102 -4.82 -11.07 14.04
CA VAL A 102 -4.38 -10.03 13.09
C VAL A 102 -3.82 -10.63 11.81
N ALA A 103 -3.03 -11.71 11.90
CA ALA A 103 -2.51 -12.42 10.73
C ALA A 103 -3.62 -12.99 9.83
N LEU A 104 -4.71 -13.50 10.41
CA LEU A 104 -5.90 -13.95 9.67
C LEU A 104 -6.61 -12.79 8.95
N ASP A 105 -6.73 -11.63 9.59
CA ASP A 105 -7.33 -10.44 8.96
C ASP A 105 -6.46 -9.92 7.80
N ILE A 106 -5.14 -9.89 7.97
CA ILE A 106 -4.18 -9.58 6.90
C ILE A 106 -4.40 -10.51 5.69
N GLN A 107 -4.50 -11.82 5.90
CA GLN A 107 -4.75 -12.78 4.83
C GLN A 107 -6.07 -12.48 4.10
N THR A 108 -7.12 -12.19 4.86
CA THR A 108 -8.46 -11.89 4.32
C THR A 108 -8.42 -10.65 3.43
N LYS A 109 -7.76 -9.58 3.89
CA LYS A 109 -7.60 -8.33 3.13
C LYS A 109 -6.73 -8.51 1.89
N LEU A 110 -5.66 -9.32 1.97
CA LEU A 110 -4.82 -9.63 0.80
C LEU A 110 -5.58 -10.44 -0.27
N VAL A 111 -6.45 -11.37 0.15
CA VAL A 111 -7.35 -12.08 -0.78
C VAL A 111 -8.29 -11.10 -1.49
N ALA A 112 -8.86 -10.14 -0.75
CA ALA A 112 -9.73 -9.12 -1.34
C ALA A 112 -8.98 -8.15 -2.28
N LEU A 113 -7.72 -7.81 -1.98
CA LEU A 113 -6.89 -6.95 -2.82
C LEU A 113 -6.59 -7.56 -4.18
N GLU A 114 -6.45 -8.88 -4.28
CA GLU A 114 -6.11 -9.58 -5.53
C GLU A 114 -7.19 -9.36 -6.61
N THR A 115 -8.43 -9.11 -6.19
CA THR A 115 -9.57 -8.84 -7.08
C THR A 115 -9.81 -7.35 -7.36
N LYS A 116 -9.03 -6.45 -6.77
CA LYS A 116 -9.25 -4.98 -6.82
C LYS A 116 -8.37 -4.23 -7.80
N THR A 117 -7.46 -4.91 -8.49
CA THR A 117 -6.62 -4.31 -9.52
C THR A 117 -6.68 -5.20 -10.75
N ASP A 118 -6.50 -4.63 -11.94
CA ASP A 118 -6.30 -5.37 -13.20
C ASP A 118 -4.85 -5.35 -13.69
N ASP A 119 -3.99 -4.63 -12.99
CA ASP A 119 -2.56 -4.59 -13.27
C ASP A 119 -1.91 -5.94 -12.89
N ASN A 120 -1.34 -6.61 -13.88
CA ASN A 120 -0.74 -7.94 -13.71
C ASN A 120 0.45 -7.95 -12.74
N GLU A 121 1.25 -6.88 -12.70
CA GLU A 121 2.41 -6.80 -11.83
C GLU A 121 1.99 -6.53 -10.38
N LEU A 122 1.00 -5.65 -10.16
CA LEU A 122 0.39 -5.47 -8.84
C LEU A 122 -0.30 -6.75 -8.37
N LYS A 123 -1.05 -7.45 -9.24
CA LYS A 123 -1.65 -8.76 -8.90
C LYS A 123 -0.59 -9.74 -8.41
N LYS A 124 0.53 -9.87 -9.14
CA LYS A 124 1.64 -10.75 -8.76
C LYS A 124 2.21 -10.40 -7.38
N GLN A 125 2.38 -9.11 -7.08
CA GLN A 125 2.86 -8.67 -5.77
C GLN A 125 1.85 -8.91 -4.65
N VAL A 126 0.55 -8.74 -4.91
CA VAL A 126 -0.52 -9.13 -3.97
C VAL A 126 -0.48 -10.64 -3.72
N THR A 127 -0.37 -11.46 -4.77
CA THR A 127 -0.26 -12.93 -4.63
C THR A 127 0.98 -13.31 -3.81
N ALA A 128 2.12 -12.63 -4.00
CA ALA A 128 3.33 -12.87 -3.22
C ALA A 128 3.09 -12.57 -1.72
N ALA A 129 2.53 -11.41 -1.39
CA ALA A 129 2.21 -11.04 -0.01
C ALA A 129 1.20 -12.02 0.61
N LYS A 130 0.17 -12.41 -0.14
CA LYS A 130 -0.85 -13.40 0.26
C LYS A 130 -0.25 -14.77 0.56
N THR A 131 0.73 -15.21 -0.23
CA THR A 131 1.45 -16.46 0.02
C THR A 131 2.23 -16.36 1.33
N LYS A 132 2.93 -15.24 1.56
CA LYS A 132 3.70 -15.01 2.80
C LYS A 132 2.82 -14.91 4.05
N SER A 133 1.62 -14.32 3.97
CA SER A 133 0.68 -14.32 5.09
C SER A 133 0.15 -15.72 5.40
N ASN A 134 -0.11 -16.53 4.37
CA ASN A 134 -0.53 -17.92 4.57
C ASN A 134 0.60 -18.78 5.16
N GLU A 135 1.85 -18.58 4.74
CA GLU A 135 3.02 -19.21 5.34
C GLU A 135 3.15 -18.89 6.83
N LEU A 136 3.00 -17.62 7.22
CA LEU A 136 2.97 -17.20 8.63
C LEU A 136 1.84 -17.90 9.41
N ILE A 137 0.61 -17.87 8.90
CA ILE A 137 -0.54 -18.52 9.54
C ILE A 137 -0.29 -20.01 9.74
N ASN A 138 0.20 -20.71 8.71
CA ASN A 138 0.47 -22.14 8.77
C ASN A 138 1.61 -22.46 9.74
N LYS A 139 2.62 -21.60 9.80
CA LYS A 139 3.72 -21.74 10.75
C LYS A 139 3.23 -21.62 12.19
N LEU A 140 2.45 -20.59 12.52
CA LEU A 140 1.88 -20.39 13.85
C LEU A 140 0.97 -21.56 14.24
N LYS A 141 0.10 -22.03 13.32
CA LYS A 141 -0.72 -23.24 13.53
C LYS A 141 0.13 -24.48 13.79
N GLY A 142 1.18 -24.69 13.00
CA GLY A 142 2.08 -25.84 13.15
C GLY A 142 2.86 -25.85 14.47
N GLN A 143 2.94 -24.70 15.14
CA GLN A 143 3.58 -24.55 16.46
C GLN A 143 2.56 -24.50 17.60
N HIS A 144 1.31 -24.91 17.39
CA HIS A 144 0.27 -24.90 18.43
C HIS A 144 0.66 -25.68 19.69
N ALA A 145 1.53 -26.69 19.57
CA ALA A 145 2.02 -27.44 20.72
C ALA A 145 2.75 -26.53 21.72
N ASP A 146 3.40 -25.45 21.26
CA ASP A 146 4.11 -24.46 22.08
C ASP A 146 3.33 -23.15 22.26
N LEU A 147 2.58 -22.73 21.24
CA LEU A 147 1.88 -21.45 21.20
C LEU A 147 0.41 -21.52 21.65
N GLY A 148 -0.17 -22.72 21.65
CA GLY A 148 -1.56 -23.00 22.03
C GLY A 148 -1.71 -23.61 23.43
N LYS A 149 -0.69 -23.48 24.28
CA LYS A 149 -0.76 -23.88 25.68
C LYS A 149 -1.65 -22.90 26.47
N ALA A 150 -1.94 -23.23 27.74
CA ALA A 150 -2.53 -22.27 28.67
C ALA A 150 -1.71 -20.97 28.70
N ASP A 151 -2.35 -19.83 28.97
CA ASP A 151 -1.79 -18.50 28.75
C ASP A 151 -0.38 -18.30 29.35
N GLY A 152 -0.21 -18.63 30.64
CA GLY A 152 1.07 -18.57 31.36
C GLY A 152 2.12 -19.60 30.96
N ALA A 153 1.75 -20.60 30.15
CA ALA A 153 2.66 -21.66 29.69
C ALA A 153 3.32 -21.33 28.33
N VAL A 154 2.91 -20.25 27.67
CA VAL A 154 3.59 -19.72 26.49
C VAL A 154 4.76 -18.84 26.95
N THR A 155 5.96 -19.41 26.90
CA THR A 155 7.18 -18.73 27.38
C THR A 155 7.50 -17.46 26.60
N GLU A 156 8.21 -16.52 27.22
CA GLU A 156 8.75 -15.34 26.56
C GLU A 156 9.55 -15.69 25.29
N ALA A 157 10.34 -16.77 25.34
CA ALA A 157 11.13 -17.25 24.20
C ALA A 157 10.23 -17.67 23.04
N HIS A 158 9.23 -18.52 23.29
CA HIS A 158 8.31 -18.97 22.24
C HIS A 158 7.49 -17.83 21.66
N ALA A 159 7.04 -16.88 22.49
CA ALA A 159 6.33 -15.70 22.02
C ALA A 159 7.23 -14.84 21.10
N LYS A 160 8.50 -14.62 21.46
CA LYS A 160 9.45 -13.88 20.61
C LYS A 160 9.76 -14.61 19.31
N GLU A 161 9.98 -15.92 19.36
CA GLU A 161 10.19 -16.76 18.18
C GLU A 161 9.00 -16.75 17.21
N ALA A 162 7.80 -16.44 17.71
CA ALA A 162 6.57 -16.38 16.93
C ALA A 162 6.29 -15.01 16.32
N ILE A 163 6.40 -13.92 17.09
CA ILE A 163 5.89 -12.59 16.65
C ILE A 163 6.91 -11.45 16.72
N LYS A 164 8.12 -11.67 17.25
CA LYS A 164 9.17 -10.64 17.30
C LYS A 164 10.15 -10.81 16.12
N ARG A 165 9.93 -10.08 15.03
CA ARG A 165 10.68 -10.24 13.75
C ARG A 165 12.20 -10.09 13.85
N ASP A 166 12.69 -9.35 14.83
CA ASP A 166 14.11 -9.07 15.10
C ASP A 166 14.70 -10.00 16.19
N ASN A 167 13.94 -10.99 16.67
CA ASN A 167 14.46 -11.98 17.61
C ASN A 167 15.58 -12.82 16.99
N ALA A 168 16.52 -13.31 17.79
CA ALA A 168 17.62 -14.14 17.28
C ALA A 168 17.11 -15.48 16.71
N THR A 169 16.28 -16.19 17.49
CA THR A 169 15.61 -17.42 17.05
C THR A 169 14.25 -17.06 16.46
N LYS A 170 13.91 -17.61 15.29
CA LYS A 170 12.70 -17.22 14.53
C LYS A 170 11.94 -18.42 13.96
N ASP A 171 12.09 -19.57 14.60
CA ASP A 171 11.62 -20.86 14.13
C ASP A 171 10.12 -21.12 14.38
N LYS A 172 9.39 -20.17 14.99
CA LYS A 172 7.95 -20.30 15.29
C LYS A 172 7.03 -19.31 14.59
N GLY A 173 7.55 -18.46 13.70
CA GLY A 173 6.73 -17.52 12.93
C GLY A 173 7.40 -16.17 12.69
N ALA A 174 8.35 -15.77 13.53
CA ALA A 174 9.00 -14.47 13.41
C ALA A 174 9.76 -14.30 12.08
N LYS A 175 10.21 -15.41 11.47
CA LYS A 175 10.85 -15.42 10.16
C LYS A 175 9.82 -15.12 9.08
N GLU A 176 8.71 -15.86 9.06
CA GLU A 176 7.61 -15.72 8.12
C GLU A 176 6.94 -14.33 8.23
N LEU A 177 6.81 -13.79 9.44
CA LEU A 177 6.38 -12.40 9.69
C LEU A 177 7.38 -11.38 9.12
N GLY A 178 8.68 -11.68 9.21
CA GLY A 178 9.76 -10.97 8.51
C GLY A 178 9.54 -10.87 7.00
N GLU A 179 9.29 -12.01 6.39
CA GLU A 179 9.08 -12.15 4.94
C GLU A 179 7.77 -11.50 4.47
N LEU A 180 6.67 -11.69 5.21
CA LEU A 180 5.39 -11.01 4.97
C LEU A 180 5.56 -9.49 4.98
N ASN A 181 6.23 -8.95 6.00
CA ASN A 181 6.45 -7.51 6.09
C ASN A 181 7.22 -6.97 4.89
N LYS A 182 8.30 -7.65 4.48
CA LYS A 182 9.08 -7.23 3.32
C LYS A 182 8.20 -7.24 2.06
N SER A 183 7.41 -8.29 1.85
CA SER A 183 6.54 -8.40 0.68
C SER A 183 5.45 -7.32 0.67
N VAL A 184 4.91 -6.94 1.83
CA VAL A 184 3.90 -5.88 1.95
C VAL A 184 4.53 -4.48 1.81
N ASP A 185 5.76 -4.26 2.30
CA ASP A 185 6.52 -3.03 2.08
C ASP A 185 6.76 -2.80 0.56
N GLU A 186 7.15 -3.87 -0.17
CA GLU A 186 7.32 -3.84 -1.63
C GLU A 186 6.01 -3.56 -2.36
N LEU A 187 4.91 -4.23 -1.97
CA LEU A 187 3.58 -4.01 -2.53
C LEU A 187 3.09 -2.56 -2.32
N LEU A 188 3.29 -1.99 -1.13
CA LEU A 188 2.93 -0.60 -0.83
C LEU A 188 3.73 0.38 -1.69
N LYS A 189 5.02 0.10 -1.90
CA LYS A 189 5.86 0.91 -2.79
C LYS A 189 5.34 0.89 -4.22
N ALA A 190 4.96 -0.28 -4.74
CA ALA A 190 4.40 -0.40 -6.09
C ALA A 190 3.03 0.28 -6.23
N ALA A 191 2.17 0.15 -5.22
CA ALA A 191 0.87 0.82 -5.21
C ALA A 191 1.01 2.35 -5.22
N ASN A 192 1.96 2.91 -4.46
CA ASN A 192 2.26 4.34 -4.49
C ASN A 192 2.84 4.78 -5.84
N ALA A 193 3.74 3.98 -6.42
CA ALA A 193 4.27 4.27 -7.75
C ALA A 193 3.17 4.28 -8.84
N ALA A 194 2.15 3.41 -8.72
CA ALA A 194 1.00 3.43 -9.61
C ALA A 194 0.17 4.72 -9.49
N VAL A 195 -0.01 5.24 -8.27
CA VAL A 195 -0.63 6.55 -8.02
C VAL A 195 0.19 7.67 -8.66
N GLU A 196 1.51 7.70 -8.43
CA GLU A 196 2.40 8.70 -9.02
C GLU A 196 2.38 8.65 -10.55
N ALA A 197 2.38 7.46 -11.14
CA ALA A 197 2.29 7.28 -12.58
C ALA A 197 0.95 7.79 -13.14
N ALA A 198 -0.16 7.50 -12.47
CA ALA A 198 -1.48 8.00 -12.87
C ALA A 198 -1.57 9.53 -12.80
N ILE A 199 -0.94 10.16 -11.80
CA ILE A 199 -0.88 11.62 -11.68
C ILE A 199 0.02 12.22 -12.77
N ALA A 200 1.16 11.58 -13.06
CA ALA A 200 2.13 12.06 -14.05
C ALA A 200 1.55 12.13 -15.47
N GLU A 201 0.49 11.36 -15.79
CA GLU A 201 -0.22 11.45 -17.08
C GLU A 201 -0.83 12.85 -17.32
N LEU A 202 -1.16 13.60 -16.27
CA LEU A 202 -1.63 14.99 -16.40
C LEU A 202 -0.53 15.90 -16.98
N THR A 203 0.73 15.62 -16.65
CA THR A 203 1.87 16.50 -16.99
C THR A 203 2.79 15.93 -18.07
N ALA A 204 2.65 14.65 -18.43
CA ALA A 204 3.52 13.99 -19.42
C ALA A 204 3.49 14.71 -20.78
N PRO A 205 4.65 14.99 -21.40
CA PRO A 205 4.70 15.64 -22.72
C PRO A 205 4.10 14.73 -23.81
N ALA A 206 3.77 15.32 -24.97
CA ALA A 206 3.37 14.57 -26.15
C ALA A 206 4.31 13.36 -26.38
N LYS A 207 3.73 12.17 -26.60
CA LYS A 207 4.51 11.04 -27.10
C LYS A 207 4.97 11.42 -28.51
N SER A 208 6.27 11.70 -28.65
CA SER A 208 6.98 11.89 -29.93
C SER A 208 6.85 10.67 -30.83
#